data_AF-A0A5S9DZP2-F1
#
_entry.id   AF-A0A5S9DZP2-F1
#
_cell.length_a   1.000
_cell.length_b   1.000
_cell.length_c   1.000
_cell.angle_alpha   90.00
_cell.angle_beta   90.00
_cell.angle_gamma   90.00
#
_symmetry.space_group_name_H-M   'P 1'
#
loop_
_entity.id
_entity.type
_entity.pdbx_description
1 polymer ?
#
loop_
_entity_poly.entity_id
_entity_poly.type
_entity_poly.pdbx_seq_one_letter_code
_entity_poly.pdbx_strand_id
1 'polypeptide(L)'
;MPTADKNQKQSEAESVPVRHAVHSAQQGKGGCGKSVSTALLGMYKISKGELPLCIDTDPLNPTFSNYEKLNVRQLNIMEGDEINQRKLDTLIQWIDEAGDRDVIIDNGAPSFIPLSSYMISQQIPALLLRNG
;
A
#
# COMPACT_ATOMS: atom_id res chain seq x y z
N MET A 1 44.65 -30.70 -31.65
CA MET A 1 43.85 -29.62 -31.06
C MET A 1 42.40 -30.08 -31.03
N PRO A 2 41.76 -30.24 -29.87
CA PRO A 2 40.31 -30.41 -29.80
C PRO A 2 39.63 -29.05 -29.67
N THR A 3 38.65 -28.77 -30.53
CA THR A 3 37.72 -27.64 -30.43
C THR A 3 36.64 -27.98 -29.41
N ALA A 4 36.56 -27.19 -28.34
CA ALA A 4 35.49 -27.28 -27.34
C ALA A 4 34.27 -26.50 -27.82
N ASP A 5 33.15 -27.21 -27.94
CA ASP A 5 31.83 -26.66 -28.21
C ASP A 5 31.27 -26.03 -26.91
N LYS A 6 31.10 -24.71 -26.90
CA LYS A 6 30.57 -23.96 -25.76
C LYS A 6 29.05 -23.84 -25.90
N ASN A 7 28.34 -24.87 -25.46
CA ASN A 7 26.89 -24.79 -25.30
C ASN A 7 26.58 -23.88 -24.09
N GLN A 8 26.31 -22.59 -24.36
CA GLN A 8 25.77 -21.64 -23.41
C GLN A 8 24.29 -21.97 -23.16
N LYS A 9 23.98 -22.66 -22.05
CA LYS A 9 22.67 -22.53 -21.42
C LYS A 9 22.68 -21.25 -20.61
N GLN A 10 22.12 -20.17 -21.18
CA GLN A 10 21.66 -19.05 -20.38
C GLN A 10 20.53 -19.57 -19.49
N SER A 11 20.78 -19.62 -18.19
CA SER A 11 19.73 -19.85 -17.20
C SER A 11 18.84 -18.60 -17.20
N GLU A 12 17.61 -18.73 -17.69
CA GLU A 12 16.55 -17.79 -17.32
C GLU A 12 16.46 -17.81 -15.80
N ALA A 13 16.71 -16.65 -15.18
CA ALA A 13 16.52 -16.50 -13.74
C ALA A 13 15.05 -16.76 -13.46
N GLU A 14 14.78 -17.83 -12.72
CA GLU A 14 13.45 -18.17 -12.23
C GLU A 14 12.88 -16.93 -11.54
N SER A 15 11.84 -16.34 -12.11
CA SER A 15 11.25 -15.11 -11.57
C SER A 15 10.63 -15.45 -10.22
N VAL A 16 11.21 -14.92 -9.15
CA VAL A 16 10.60 -14.95 -7.82
C VAL A 16 9.17 -14.41 -7.98
N PRO A 17 8.12 -15.15 -7.56
CA PRO A 17 6.75 -14.63 -7.67
C PRO A 17 6.69 -13.28 -6.97
N VAL A 18 6.28 -12.26 -7.71
CA VAL A 18 6.10 -10.91 -7.16
C VAL A 18 4.98 -11.02 -6.14
N ARG A 19 5.32 -10.98 -4.86
CA ARG A 19 4.32 -10.92 -3.79
C ARG A 19 3.77 -9.49 -3.76
N HIS A 20 2.47 -9.38 -3.95
CA HIS A 20 1.76 -8.11 -3.86
C HIS A 20 1.75 -7.64 -2.40
N ALA A 21 2.07 -6.37 -2.18
CA ALA A 21 2.31 -5.83 -0.85
C ALA A 21 1.31 -4.72 -0.51
N VAL A 22 0.92 -4.69 0.77
CA VAL A 22 0.21 -3.55 1.36
C VAL A 22 1.23 -2.65 2.04
N HIS A 23 1.49 -1.50 1.43
CA HIS A 23 2.35 -0.45 1.97
C HIS A 23 1.50 0.57 2.73
N SER A 24 1.80 0.82 4.00
CA SER A 24 1.07 1.78 4.83
C SER A 24 2.00 2.75 5.54
N ALA A 25 1.77 4.05 5.38
CA ALA A 25 2.51 5.11 6.06
C ALA A 25 1.76 5.58 7.31
N GLN A 26 2.30 5.34 8.50
CA GLN A 26 1.65 5.59 9.79
C GLN A 26 2.55 6.46 10.69
N GLN A 27 2.06 7.59 11.20
CA GLN A 27 2.80 8.45 12.15
C GLN A 27 1.87 9.46 12.84
N GLY A 28 1.93 9.54 14.18
CA GLY A 28 1.13 10.45 15.00
C GLY A 28 1.55 11.93 14.94
N LYS A 29 2.64 12.26 14.25
CA LYS A 29 3.06 13.63 13.94
C LYS A 29 2.70 14.02 12.50
N GLY A 30 2.20 15.25 12.35
CA GLY A 30 2.05 15.90 11.04
C GLY A 30 3.40 16.33 10.46
N GLY A 31 3.46 16.55 9.15
CA GLY A 31 4.63 17.17 8.49
C GLY A 31 5.88 16.30 8.33
N CYS A 32 5.83 15.00 8.67
CA CYS A 32 6.98 14.09 8.52
C CYS A 32 7.16 13.51 7.11
N GLY A 33 6.40 13.98 6.11
CA GLY A 33 6.54 13.58 4.72
C GLY A 33 5.84 12.28 4.30
N LYS A 34 4.84 11.78 5.05
CA LYS A 34 4.13 10.52 4.70
C LYS A 34 3.57 10.52 3.28
N SER A 35 2.78 11.54 2.94
CA SER A 35 2.15 11.68 1.63
C SER A 35 3.17 11.80 0.49
N VAL A 36 4.35 12.39 0.76
CA VAL A 36 5.44 12.44 -0.22
C VAL A 36 6.03 11.05 -0.43
N SER A 37 6.28 10.30 0.66
CA SER A 37 6.80 8.94 0.59
C SER A 37 5.84 7.99 -0.15
N THR A 38 4.54 8.04 0.14
CA THR A 38 3.53 7.22 -0.55
C THR A 38 3.39 7.62 -2.02
N ALA A 39 3.46 8.92 -2.33
CA ALA A 39 3.44 9.40 -3.71
C ALA A 39 4.68 8.97 -4.52
N LEU A 40 5.87 9.08 -3.95
CA LEU A 40 7.11 8.61 -4.59
C LEU A 40 7.07 7.11 -4.86
N LEU A 41 6.55 6.31 -3.91
CA LEU A 41 6.38 4.88 -4.11
C LEU A 41 5.37 4.58 -5.22
N GLY A 42 4.20 5.25 -5.23
CA GLY A 42 3.19 5.08 -6.28
C GLY A 42 3.72 5.46 -7.66
N MET A 43 4.43 6.58 -7.78
CA MET A 43 5.07 7.00 -9.03
C MET A 43 6.14 6.01 -9.48
N TYR A 44 6.96 5.50 -8.56
CA TYR A 44 7.96 4.49 -8.87
C TYR A 44 7.29 3.22 -9.43
N LYS A 45 6.24 2.73 -8.78
CA LYS A 45 5.47 1.56 -9.21
C LYS A 45 4.88 1.74 -10.60
N ILE A 46 4.23 2.87 -10.86
CA ILE A 46 3.73 3.22 -12.20
C ILE A 46 4.85 3.29 -13.24
N SER A 47 6.02 3.84 -12.87
CA SER A 47 7.18 3.88 -13.78
C SER A 47 7.72 2.50 -14.17
N LYS A 48 7.39 1.45 -13.39
CA LYS A 48 7.70 0.05 -13.67
C LYS A 48 6.59 -0.69 -14.44
N GLY A 49 5.52 0.01 -14.83
CA GLY A 49 4.38 -0.58 -15.50
C GLY A 49 3.38 -1.25 -14.56
N GLU A 50 3.51 -1.05 -13.24
CA GLU A 50 2.57 -1.54 -12.24
C GLU A 50 1.42 -0.54 -12.03
N LEU A 51 0.28 -1.02 -11.53
CA LEU A 51 -0.91 -0.19 -11.29
C LEU A 51 -1.36 -0.32 -9.83
N PRO A 52 -0.66 0.31 -8.87
CA PRO A 52 -0.99 0.18 -7.46
C PRO A 52 -2.34 0.83 -7.14
N LEU A 53 -3.07 0.26 -6.19
CA LEU A 53 -4.22 0.90 -5.57
C LEU A 53 -3.74 1.90 -4.53
N CYS A 54 -3.90 3.19 -4.82
CA CYS A 54 -3.54 4.26 -3.89
C CYS A 54 -4.76 4.70 -3.05
N ILE A 55 -4.60 4.79 -1.74
CA ILE A 55 -5.68 5.14 -0.79
C ILE A 55 -5.17 6.20 0.19
N ASP A 56 -5.98 7.23 0.42
CA ASP A 56 -5.72 8.28 1.39
C ASP A 56 -6.77 8.23 2.49
N THR A 57 -6.33 7.94 3.71
CA THR A 57 -7.22 7.82 4.88
C THR A 57 -7.20 9.04 5.79
N ASP A 58 -6.46 10.11 5.42
CA ASP A 58 -6.39 11.31 6.25
C ASP A 58 -7.76 12.01 6.31
N PRO A 59 -8.36 12.14 7.52
CA PRO A 59 -9.67 12.76 7.69
C PRO A 59 -9.66 14.28 7.55
N LEU A 60 -8.49 14.93 7.67
CA LEU A 60 -8.37 16.39 7.74
C LEU A 60 -7.61 16.98 6.54
N ASN A 61 -6.50 16.36 6.13
CA ASN A 61 -5.60 16.89 5.12
C ASN A 61 -5.16 15.80 4.12
N PRO A 62 -6.07 15.32 3.24
CA PRO A 62 -5.80 14.23 2.30
C PRO A 62 -4.83 14.65 1.19
N THR A 63 -3.55 14.78 1.58
CA THR A 63 -2.48 15.36 0.76
C THR A 63 -1.99 14.37 -0.29
N PHE A 64 -2.09 13.06 -0.02
CA PHE A 64 -1.77 12.04 -1.02
C PHE A 64 -2.74 12.10 -2.20
N SER A 65 -3.98 12.50 -1.95
CA SER A 65 -4.99 12.67 -2.99
C SER A 65 -4.72 13.80 -3.99
N ASN A 66 -3.85 14.74 -3.63
CA ASN A 66 -3.49 15.85 -4.51
C ASN A 66 -2.60 15.42 -5.69
N TYR A 67 -2.07 14.19 -5.67
CA TYR A 67 -1.29 13.64 -6.78
C TYR A 67 -2.23 13.01 -7.83
N GLU A 68 -2.86 13.84 -8.67
CA GLU A 68 -3.93 13.45 -9.60
C GLU A 68 -3.60 12.22 -10.46
N LYS A 69 -2.35 12.09 -10.92
CA LYS A 69 -1.91 10.97 -11.78
C LYS A 69 -1.86 9.61 -11.06
N LEU A 70 -1.94 9.59 -9.73
CA LEU A 70 -1.98 8.37 -8.94
C LEU A 70 -3.40 7.84 -8.71
N ASN A 71 -4.45 8.57 -9.15
CA ASN A 71 -5.85 8.17 -9.00
C ASN A 71 -6.20 7.72 -7.55
N VAL A 72 -5.68 8.45 -6.57
CA VAL A 72 -5.80 8.09 -5.15
C VAL A 72 -7.26 8.15 -4.71
N ARG A 73 -7.73 7.10 -4.04
CA ARG A 73 -9.07 7.03 -3.46
C ARG A 73 -9.06 7.58 -2.04
N GLN A 74 -9.88 8.58 -1.76
CA GLN A 74 -10.08 9.05 -0.40
C GLN A 74 -11.03 8.15 0.38
N LEU A 75 -10.68 7.86 1.62
CA LEU A 75 -11.52 7.15 2.56
C LEU A 75 -11.33 7.75 3.95
N ASN A 76 -12.17 8.73 4.31
CA ASN A 76 -12.19 9.23 5.67
C ASN A 76 -12.65 8.10 6.62
N ILE A 77 -11.72 7.64 7.47
CA ILE A 77 -11.92 6.53 8.42
C ILE A 77 -12.38 7.01 9.80
N MET A 78 -12.55 8.31 10.01
CA MET A 78 -12.99 8.89 11.27
C MET A 78 -14.46 9.33 11.21
N GLU A 79 -15.15 9.24 12.32
CA GLU A 79 -16.45 9.85 12.59
C GLU A 79 -16.34 10.66 13.87
N GLY A 80 -16.16 11.98 13.73
CA GLY A 80 -15.70 12.82 14.84
C GLY A 80 -14.30 12.39 15.30
N ASP A 81 -14.17 12.08 16.59
CA ASP A 81 -12.90 11.66 17.21
C ASP A 81 -12.73 10.13 17.27
N GLU A 82 -13.70 9.36 16.77
CA GLU A 82 -13.68 7.90 16.78
C GLU A 82 -13.44 7.31 15.39
N ILE A 83 -12.91 6.08 15.35
CA ILE A 83 -12.79 5.31 14.11
C ILE A 83 -14.15 4.78 13.69
N ASN A 84 -14.49 4.98 12.42
CA ASN A 84 -15.66 4.37 11.81
C ASN A 84 -15.31 2.96 11.30
N GLN A 85 -15.77 1.93 12.02
CA GLN A 85 -15.47 0.53 11.68
C GLN A 85 -15.92 0.13 10.27
N ARG A 86 -17.08 0.62 9.80
CA ARG A 86 -17.58 0.32 8.44
C ARG A 86 -16.65 0.86 7.35
N LYS A 87 -16.00 2.01 7.61
CA LYS A 87 -14.98 2.56 6.72
C LYS A 87 -13.73 1.69 6.71
N LEU A 88 -13.36 1.10 7.83
CA LEU A 88 -12.26 0.14 7.87
C LEU A 88 -12.61 -1.17 7.17
N ASP A 89 -13.84 -1.68 7.29
CA ASP A 89 -14.29 -2.82 6.49
C ASP A 89 -14.19 -2.50 4.98
N THR A 90 -14.55 -1.28 4.59
CA THR A 90 -14.37 -0.80 3.21
C THR A 90 -12.90 -0.79 2.80
N LEU A 91 -11.99 -0.36 3.69
CA LEU A 91 -10.54 -0.39 3.43
C LEU A 91 -10.04 -1.82 3.20
N ILE A 92 -10.45 -2.77 4.04
CA ILE A 92 -10.08 -4.19 3.90
C ILE A 92 -10.66 -4.77 2.60
N GLN A 93 -11.92 -4.47 2.28
CA GLN A 93 -12.53 -4.86 1.02
C GLN A 93 -11.73 -4.33 -0.18
N TRP A 94 -11.32 -3.06 -0.16
CA TRP A 94 -10.51 -2.49 -1.25
C TRP A 94 -9.13 -3.14 -1.36
N ILE A 95 -8.52 -3.53 -0.23
CA ILE A 95 -7.28 -4.28 -0.23
C ILE A 95 -7.47 -5.66 -0.87
N ASP A 96 -8.56 -6.36 -0.54
CA ASP A 96 -8.89 -7.67 -1.12
C ASP A 96 -9.19 -7.56 -2.63
N GLU A 97 -10.00 -6.58 -3.04
CA GLU A 97 -10.30 -6.25 -4.45
C GLU A 97 -9.08 -5.75 -5.23
N ALA A 98 -7.98 -5.40 -4.55
CA ALA A 98 -6.73 -5.08 -5.22
C ALA A 98 -6.19 -6.29 -5.99
N GLY A 99 -6.43 -7.50 -5.49
CA GLY A 99 -5.92 -8.75 -6.05
C GLY A 99 -4.41 -8.69 -6.20
N ASP A 100 -3.93 -8.90 -7.42
CA ASP A 100 -2.51 -8.91 -7.78
C ASP A 100 -1.92 -7.50 -7.94
N ARG A 101 -2.37 -6.52 -7.17
CA ARG A 101 -1.87 -5.14 -7.21
C ARG A 101 -1.39 -4.74 -5.84
N ASP A 102 -0.25 -4.05 -5.80
CA ASP A 102 0.19 -3.40 -4.58
C ASP A 102 -0.83 -2.37 -4.12
N VAL A 103 -1.00 -2.26 -2.80
CA VAL A 103 -1.84 -1.24 -2.18
C VAL A 103 -0.95 -0.26 -1.43
N ILE A 104 -1.15 1.03 -1.64
CA ILE A 104 -0.38 2.10 -0.99
C ILE A 104 -1.35 2.98 -0.21
N ILE A 105 -1.20 3.03 1.11
CA ILE A 105 -2.10 3.70 2.04
C ILE A 105 -1.35 4.83 2.74
N ASP A 106 -1.86 6.06 2.59
CA ASP A 106 -1.48 7.19 3.44
C ASP A 106 -2.47 7.36 4.59
N ASN A 107 -1.99 7.79 5.74
CA ASN A 107 -2.80 8.01 6.93
C ASN A 107 -2.54 9.37 7.56
N GLY A 108 -3.62 10.00 8.03
CA GLY A 108 -3.54 11.25 8.75
C GLY A 108 -3.01 11.07 10.17
N ALA A 109 -2.18 12.02 10.61
CA ALA A 109 -1.62 12.00 11.96
C ALA A 109 -2.68 11.88 13.09
N PRO A 110 -3.85 12.55 13.02
CA PRO A 110 -4.89 12.42 14.05
C PRO A 110 -5.45 11.00 14.18
N SER A 111 -5.51 10.27 13.06
CA SER A 111 -6.07 8.91 13.01
C SER A 111 -5.05 7.80 13.30
N PHE A 112 -3.77 8.13 13.50
CA PHE A 112 -2.71 7.13 13.70
C PHE A 112 -2.97 6.18 14.88
N ILE A 113 -3.21 6.76 16.08
CA ILE A 113 -3.46 5.97 17.28
C ILE A 113 -4.71 5.10 17.13
N PRO A 114 -5.90 5.65 16.80
CA PRO A 114 -7.10 4.84 16.78
C PRO A 114 -7.09 3.81 15.63
N LEU A 115 -6.49 4.11 14.46
CA LEU A 115 -6.29 3.11 13.40
C LEU A 115 -5.34 1.99 13.84
N SER A 116 -4.23 2.32 14.50
CA SER A 116 -3.28 1.32 15.00
C SER A 116 -3.91 0.41 16.06
N SER A 117 -4.65 0.98 17.01
CA SER A 117 -5.39 0.22 18.01
C SER A 117 -6.40 -0.72 17.36
N TYR A 118 -7.14 -0.25 16.35
CA TYR A 118 -8.06 -1.10 15.60
C TYR A 118 -7.34 -2.26 14.91
N MET A 119 -6.29 -1.98 14.12
CA MET A 119 -5.54 -3.00 13.36
C MET A 119 -5.02 -4.12 14.26
N ILE A 120 -4.52 -3.77 15.46
CA ILE A 120 -4.05 -4.73 16.46
C ILE A 120 -5.23 -5.54 17.03
N SER A 121 -6.31 -4.86 17.44
CA SER A 121 -7.46 -5.53 18.05
C SER A 121 -8.15 -6.53 17.12
N GLN A 122 -8.20 -6.23 15.82
CA GLN A 122 -8.83 -7.05 14.79
C GLN A 122 -7.85 -8.02 14.10
N GLN A 123 -6.59 -8.06 14.54
CA GLN A 123 -5.55 -8.91 13.95
C GLN A 123 -5.39 -8.73 12.44
N ILE A 124 -5.61 -7.52 11.92
CA ILE A 124 -5.54 -7.22 10.49
C ILE A 124 -4.19 -7.63 9.87
N PRO A 125 -3.03 -7.38 10.50
CA PRO A 125 -1.76 -7.85 9.94
C PRO A 125 -1.70 -9.37 9.76
N ALA A 126 -2.27 -10.14 10.70
CA ALA A 126 -2.30 -11.60 10.59
C ALA A 126 -3.28 -12.07 9.52
N LEU A 127 -4.40 -11.37 9.33
CA LEU A 127 -5.35 -11.62 8.24
C LEU A 127 -4.68 -11.41 6.88
N LEU A 128 -3.99 -10.28 6.69
CA LEU A 128 -3.31 -9.96 5.43
C LEU A 128 -2.17 -10.94 5.10
N LEU A 129 -1.45 -11.44 6.11
CA LEU A 129 -0.39 -12.44 5.91
C LEU A 129 -0.90 -13.83 5.51
N ARG A 130 -2.17 -14.16 5.80
CA ARG A 130 -2.75 -15.47 5.43
C ARG A 130 -3.23 -15.53 3.98
N ASN A 131 -3.53 -14.38 3.40
CA ASN A 131 -4.16 -14.25 2.08
C ASN A 131 -3.17 -13.80 0.98
N GLY A 132 -1.89 -13.63 1.30
CA GLY A 132 -0.82 -13.27 0.36
C GLY A 132 0.27 -14.32 0.19
#